data_AF-A0A821MP98-F1
#
_entry.id   AF-A0A821MP98-F1
#
_cell.length_a   1.000
_cell.length_b   1.000
_cell.length_c   1.000
_cell.angle_alpha   90.00
_cell.angle_beta   90.00
_cell.angle_gamma   90.00
#
_symmetry.space_group_name_H-M   'P 1'
#
loop_
_entity.id
_entity.type
_entity.pdbx_description
1 polymer ?
#
loop_
_entity_poly.entity_id
_entity_poly.type
_entity_poly.pdbx_seq_one_letter_code
_entity_poly.pdbx_strand_id
1 'polypeptide(L)' 'EDDKDDNNNYPILTCVGSPNFGARSIQRDLEAQLAILTDNEELRAKFHRERIRLFQYGTLATSDTFKQLTRIAPFWGP' A
#
# COMPACT_ATOMS: atom_id res chain seq x y z
N GLU A 1 -17.02 -26.10 0.38
CA GLU A 1 -16.24 -26.44 -0.82
C GLU A 1 -15.11 -25.45 -0.83
N ASP A 2 -13.95 -25.89 -0.36
CA ASP A 2 -12.74 -25.08 -0.25
C ASP A 2 -12.16 -24.90 -1.65
N ASP A 3 -12.10 -23.65 -2.11
CA ASP A 3 -11.29 -23.26 -3.28
C ASP A 3 -9.82 -23.58 -2.96
N LYS A 4 -9.37 -24.75 -3.41
CA LYS A 4 -7.94 -25.06 -3.55
C LYS A 4 -7.40 -24.23 -4.70
N ASP A 5 -6.99 -23.02 -4.37
CA ASP A 5 -6.18 -22.18 -5.26
C ASP A 5 -4.76 -22.77 -5.29
N ASP A 6 -4.54 -23.78 -6.14
CA ASP A 6 -3.30 -24.58 -6.30
C ASP A 6 -2.11 -23.77 -6.86
N ASN A 7 -2.06 -22.46 -6.63
CA ASN A 7 -0.92 -21.62 -6.94
C ASN A 7 -0.82 -20.49 -5.92
N ASN A 8 -0.16 -20.75 -4.80
CA ASN A 8 0.03 -19.80 -3.70
C ASN A 8 0.91 -18.61 -4.14
N ASN A 9 0.34 -17.70 -4.94
CA ASN A 9 1.04 -16.65 -5.66
C ASN A 9 1.09 -15.34 -4.85
N TYR A 10 1.26 -15.46 -3.52
CA TYR A 10 1.47 -14.29 -2.67
C TYR A 10 2.83 -13.64 -2.96
N PRO A 11 2.95 -12.30 -2.82
CA PRO A 11 4.22 -11.61 -3.04
C PRO A 11 5.35 -12.21 -2.21
N ILE A 12 6.53 -12.39 -2.82
CA ILE A 12 7.74 -12.88 -2.15
C ILE A 12 8.55 -11.75 -1.49
N LEU A 13 8.30 -10.49 -1.91
CA LEU A 13 8.96 -9.29 -1.42
C LEU A 13 7.94 -8.40 -0.72
N THR A 14 8.23 -8.03 0.52
CA THR A 14 7.50 -7.00 1.26
C THR A 14 8.47 -5.95 1.78
N CYS A 15 8.18 -4.67 1.53
CA CYS A 15 8.98 -3.56 2.03
C CYS A 15 8.22 -2.85 3.15
N VAL A 16 8.89 -2.60 4.28
CA VAL A 16 8.32 -1.91 5.46
C VAL A 16 9.29 -0.84 5.91
N GLY A 17 8.81 0.38 6.10
CA GLY A 17 9.65 1.46 6.61
C GLY A 17 8.99 2.83 6.54
N SER A 18 9.80 3.86 6.74
CA SER A 18 9.38 5.25 6.82
C SER A 18 9.21 6.03 5.49
N PRO A 19 9.70 5.56 4.30
CA PRO A 19 9.52 6.32 3.07
C PRO A 19 8.05 6.58 2.73
N ASN A 20 7.70 7.85 2.48
CA ASN A 20 6.34 8.24 2.10
C ASN A 20 6.17 8.47 0.59
N PHE A 21 7.18 8.12 -0.22
CA PHE A 21 7.21 8.31 -1.68
C PHE A 21 7.12 9.77 -2.16
N GLY A 22 7.26 10.74 -1.26
CA GLY A 22 7.36 12.16 -1.61
C GLY A 22 8.76 12.58 -2.05
N ALA A 23 8.86 13.66 -2.82
CA ALA A 23 10.14 14.19 -3.30
C ALA A 23 11.13 14.51 -2.16
N ARG A 24 10.62 14.94 -1.00
CA ARG A 24 11.44 15.22 0.19
C ARG A 24 12.01 13.94 0.82
N SER A 25 11.16 12.91 0.96
CA SER A 25 11.56 11.58 1.46
C SER A 25 12.68 10.97 0.60
N ILE A 26 12.63 11.21 -0.71
CA ILE A 26 13.67 10.74 -1.65
C ILE A 26 14.98 11.55 -1.54
N GLN A 27 14.90 12.87 -1.37
CA GLN A 27 16.04 13.76 -1.59
C GLN A 27 16.68 14.30 -0.31
N ARG A 28 15.99 14.25 0.83
CA ARG A 28 16.34 15.02 2.02
C ARG A 28 16.23 14.25 3.32
N ASP A 29 15.26 13.34 3.43
CA ASP A 29 14.99 12.65 4.69
C ASP A 29 15.92 11.44 4.84
N LEU A 30 16.38 11.18 6.08
CA LEU A 30 17.08 9.93 6.42
C LEU A 30 16.02 8.87 6.72
N GLU A 31 15.78 8.01 5.75
CA GLU A 31 14.75 6.97 5.83
C GLU A 31 15.31 5.64 6.34
N ALA A 32 14.46 4.85 7.01
CA ALA A 32 14.73 3.46 7.36
C ALA A 32 13.75 2.56 6.62
N GLN A 33 14.27 1.58 5.87
CA GLN A 33 13.47 0.63 5.09
C GLN A 33 14.00 -0.80 5.28
N LEU A 34 13.10 -1.73 5.57
CA LEU A 34 13.35 -3.16 5.63
C LEU A 34 12.74 -3.82 4.39
N ALA A 35 13.57 -4.52 3.61
CA ALA A 35 13.13 -5.38 2.52
C ALA A 35 13.13 -6.84 3.00
N ILE A 36 11.95 -7.46 3.04
CA ILE A 36 11.75 -8.84 3.46
C ILE A 36 11.52 -9.67 2.20
N LEU A 37 12.51 -10.48 1.84
CA LEU A 37 12.40 -11.50 0.80
C LEU A 37 12.24 -12.87 1.48
N THR A 38 11.15 -13.57 1.21
CA THR A 38 10.87 -14.84 1.91
C THR A 38 10.09 -15.80 1.02
N ASP A 39 10.42 -17.09 1.13
CA ASP A 39 9.69 -18.23 0.57
C ASP A 39 8.68 -18.81 1.57
N ASN A 40 8.73 -18.40 2.84
CA ASN A 40 7.83 -18.86 3.90
C ASN A 40 6.38 -18.51 3.56
N GLU A 41 5.61 -19.53 3.20
CA GLU A 41 4.24 -19.40 2.71
C GLU A 41 3.29 -18.78 3.74
N GLU A 42 3.45 -19.13 5.02
CA GLU A 42 2.61 -18.58 6.09
C GLU A 42 2.84 -17.08 6.26
N LEU A 43 4.10 -16.64 6.23
CA LEU A 43 4.45 -15.23 6.33
C LEU A 43 3.97 -14.44 5.11
N ARG A 44 4.11 -15.00 3.90
CA ARG A 44 3.57 -14.40 2.66
C ARG A 44 2.05 -14.25 2.73
N ALA A 45 1.34 -15.25 3.22
CA ALA A 45 -0.11 -15.20 3.43
C ALA A 45 -0.52 -14.13 4.45
N LYS A 46 0.24 -14.00 5.55
CA LYS A 46 0.02 -12.95 6.57
C LYS A 46 0.18 -11.55 5.97
N PHE A 47 1.25 -11.28 5.22
CA PHE A 47 1.43 -9.99 4.54
C PHE A 47 0.34 -9.71 3.52
N HIS A 48 -0.04 -10.70 2.72
CA HIS A 48 -1.11 -10.56 1.74
C HIS A 48 -2.45 -10.18 2.39
N ARG A 49 -2.82 -10.86 3.48
CA ARG A 49 -4.05 -10.56 4.23
C ARG A 49 -4.04 -9.16 4.84
N GLU A 50 -2.91 -8.73 5.42
CA GLU A 50 -2.81 -7.38 5.97
C GLU A 50 -2.93 -6.31 4.88
N ARG A 51 -2.33 -6.53 3.70
CA ARG A 51 -2.54 -5.67 2.53
C ARG A 51 -4.02 -5.55 2.19
N ILE A 52 -4.75 -6.66 2.09
CA ILE A 52 -6.20 -6.63 1.80
C ILE A 52 -6.95 -5.83 2.86
N ARG A 53 -6.65 -6.08 4.14
CA ARG A 53 -7.27 -5.38 5.27
C ARG A 53 -7.05 -3.87 5.21
N LEU A 54 -5.84 -3.42 4.87
CA LEU A 54 -5.53 -2.00 4.71
C LEU A 54 -6.41 -1.32 3.65
N PHE A 55 -6.70 -2.01 2.55
CA PHE A 55 -7.55 -1.48 1.48
C PHE A 55 -9.05 -1.64 1.73
N GLN A 56 -9.48 -2.41 2.73
CA GLN A 56 -10.89 -2.74 2.98
C GLN A 56 -11.77 -1.49 3.19
N TYR A 57 -11.22 -0.43 3.79
CA TYR A 57 -11.93 0.83 4.03
C TYR A 57 -11.56 1.93 3.01
N GLY A 58 -10.71 1.59 2.04
CA GLY A 58 -10.33 2.48 0.96
C GLY A 58 -11.41 2.53 -0.13
N THR A 59 -11.35 3.58 -0.95
CA THR A 59 -12.13 3.66 -2.18
C THR A 59 -11.16 3.74 -3.35
N LEU A 60 -11.48 3.06 -4.45
CA LEU A 60 -10.66 3.10 -5.66
C LEU A 60 -10.64 4.54 -6.19
N ALA A 61 -9.43 5.10 -6.33
CA ALA A 61 -9.26 6.41 -6.95
C ALA A 61 -9.40 6.29 -8.46
N THR A 62 -10.32 7.06 -9.03
CA THR A 62 -10.51 7.20 -10.48
C THR A 62 -10.38 8.67 -10.87
N SER A 63 -10.35 8.97 -12.17
CA SER A 63 -10.34 10.35 -12.66
C SER A 63 -11.52 11.17 -12.15
N ASP A 64 -12.67 10.55 -11.89
CA ASP A 64 -13.85 11.24 -11.37
C ASP A 64 -13.77 11.52 -9.87
N THR A 65 -13.01 10.73 -9.10
CA THR A 65 -12.72 11.00 -7.67
C THR A 65 -12.16 12.40 -7.48
N PHE A 66 -11.29 12.86 -8.37
CA PHE A 66 -10.63 14.18 -8.28
C PHE A 66 -11.52 15.36 -8.71
N LYS A 67 -12.65 15.09 -9.38
CA LYS A 67 -13.61 16.13 -9.79
C LYS A 67 -14.69 16.39 -8.74
N GLN A 68 -14.78 15.55 -7.71
CA GLN A 68 -15.78 15.70 -6.64
C GLN A 68 -15.54 17.01 -5.89
N LEU A 69 -16.60 17.81 -5.72
CA LEU A 69 -16.52 19.11 -5.03
C LEU A 69 -15.94 18.98 -3.61
N THR A 70 -16.21 17.88 -2.92
CA THR A 70 -15.68 17.57 -1.57
C THR A 70 -14.19 17.26 -1.53
N ARG A 71 -13.54 17.09 -2.69
CA ARG A 71 -12.11 16.79 -2.85
C ARG A 71 -11.31 17.99 -3.37
N ILE A 72 -11.97 19.09 -3.70
CA ILE A 72 -11.31 20.33 -4.07
C ILE A 72 -10.80 20.99 -2.79
N ALA A 73 -9.49 21.16 -2.68
CA ALA A 73 -8.89 21.84 -1.55
C ALA A 73 -9.42 23.30 -1.51
N PRO A 74 -9.94 23.76 -0.35
CA PRO A 74 -10.38 25.14 -0.25
C PRO A 74 -9.19 26.08 -0.41
N PHE A 75 -9.47 27.29 -0.89
CA PHE A 75 -8.44 28.32 -1.03
C PHE A 75 -8.05 28.83 0.37
N TRP A 76 -6.83 28.54 0.79
CA TRP A 76 -6.24 29.02 2.06
C TRP A 76 -5.29 30.20 1.83
N GLY A 77 -5.67 31.12 0.95
CA GLY A 77 -4.90 32.35 0.73
C GLY A 77 -5.12 33.38 1.85
N PRO A 78 -4.25 34.41 1.92
CA PRO A 78 -4.39 35.50 2.89
C PRO A 78 -5.68 36.31 2.70
#